data_AF-A0A7V6UXD3-F1
#
_entry.id   AF-A0A7V6UXD3-F1
#
_cell.length_a   1.000
_cell.length_b   1.000
_cell.length_c   1.000
_cell.angle_alpha   90.00
_cell.angle_beta   90.00
_cell.angle_gamma   90.00
#
_symmetry.space_group_name_H-M   'P 1'
#
loop_
_entity.id
_entity.type
_entity.pdbx_description
1 polymer ?
#
loop_
_entity_poly.entity_id
_entity_poly.type
_entity_poly.pdbx_seq_one_letter_code
_entity_poly.pdbx_strand_id
1 'polypeptide(L)'
;MANIPGRLADTKLANSKKSKVFKTFVRQKYIQAFVIMGMLYILIFFYIPMIGNIIAFKNYSITTGLIGMFSSEWAGFKYFKEFFTDPNFWMIIRNTVGISVLKLIFSFPLPIIFAILINEIGCGWFKRFVQ
;
A
#
# COMPACT_ATOMS: atom_id res chain seq x y z
N MET A 1 57.59 13.37 17.55
CA MET A 1 56.16 13.73 17.73
C MET A 1 55.32 12.79 16.87
N ALA A 2 54.41 12.09 17.55
CA ALA A 2 53.39 11.11 17.15
C ALA A 2 53.25 10.66 15.68
N ASN A 3 53.49 9.35 15.48
CA ASN A 3 52.99 8.53 14.39
C ASN A 3 51.46 8.36 14.54
N ILE A 4 50.67 8.69 13.51
CA ILE A 4 49.20 8.50 13.49
C ILE A 4 48.84 7.33 12.57
N PRO A 5 48.83 6.07 13.06
CA PRO A 5 48.46 4.90 12.26
C PRO A 5 46.94 4.64 12.12
N GLY A 6 46.08 5.54 12.62
CA GLY A 6 44.63 5.28 12.72
C GLY A 6 43.81 5.45 11.43
N ARG A 7 44.20 6.33 10.50
CA ARG A 7 43.29 6.79 9.42
C ARG A 7 43.22 5.87 8.19
N LEU A 8 44.17 4.94 8.04
CA LEU A 8 44.24 4.00 6.91
C LEU A 8 43.51 2.67 7.18
N ALA A 9 43.23 2.34 8.44
CA ALA A 9 42.51 1.12 8.83
C ALA A 9 40.98 1.28 8.65
N ASP A 10 40.44 2.45 9.00
CA ASP A 10 39.00 2.73 8.95
C ASP A 10 38.44 2.75 7.52
N THR A 11 39.23 3.24 6.56
CA THR A 11 38.86 3.25 5.14
C THR A 11 38.83 1.85 4.53
N LYS A 12 39.72 0.93 4.95
CA LYS A 12 39.72 -0.46 4.48
C LYS A 12 38.58 -1.28 5.07
N LEU A 13 38.23 -1.06 6.34
CA LEU A 13 37.09 -1.72 6.99
C LEU A 13 35.74 -1.31 6.37
N ALA A 14 35.56 -0.03 6.05
CA ALA A 14 34.35 0.46 5.38
C ALA A 14 34.20 -0.06 3.94
N ASN A 15 35.30 -0.13 3.19
CA ASN A 15 35.29 -0.58 1.79
C ASN A 15 35.11 -2.11 1.67
N SER A 16 35.68 -2.88 2.61
CA SER A 16 35.49 -4.34 2.70
C SER A 16 34.03 -4.71 3.00
N LYS A 17 33.35 -3.99 3.91
CA LYS A 17 31.92 -4.23 4.21
C LYS A 17 31.02 -3.93 3.01
N LYS A 18 31.23 -2.83 2.27
CA LYS A 18 30.44 -2.51 1.06
C LYS A 18 30.58 -3.57 -0.03
N SER A 19 31.81 -4.04 -0.27
CA SER A 19 32.08 -5.12 -1.22
C SER A 19 31.40 -6.45 -0.82
N LYS A 20 31.37 -6.77 0.48
CA LYS A 20 30.74 -7.99 1.00
C LYS A 20 29.21 -7.95 0.93
N VAL A 21 28.60 -6.78 1.13
CA VAL A 21 27.14 -6.58 0.98
C VAL A 21 26.74 -6.66 -0.49
N PHE A 22 27.49 -6.03 -1.39
CA PHE A 22 27.20 -6.09 -2.83
C PHE A 22 27.39 -7.51 -3.40
N LYS A 23 28.45 -8.23 -2.99
CA LYS A 23 28.62 -9.66 -3.33
C LYS A 23 27.49 -10.54 -2.78
N THR A 24 27.01 -10.26 -1.57
CA THR A 24 25.86 -10.98 -1.00
C THR A 24 24.57 -10.68 -1.76
N PHE A 25 24.39 -9.43 -2.21
CA PHE A 25 23.26 -9.00 -3.05
C PHE A 25 23.23 -9.80 -4.37
N VAL A 26 24.36 -9.82 -5.09
CA VAL A 26 24.48 -10.55 -6.36
C VAL A 26 24.32 -12.06 -6.17
N ARG A 27 24.77 -12.63 -5.04
CA ARG A 27 24.57 -14.05 -4.72
C ARG A 27 23.10 -14.40 -4.47
N GLN A 28 22.28 -13.45 -4.02
CA GLN A 28 20.84 -13.61 -3.81
C GLN A 28 19.99 -13.07 -4.97
N LYS A 29 20.55 -13.01 -6.19
CA LYS A 29 19.89 -12.46 -7.39
C LYS A 29 18.48 -12.99 -7.65
N TYR A 30 18.20 -14.27 -7.36
CA TYR A 30 16.89 -14.88 -7.60
C TYR A 30 15.82 -14.36 -6.64
N ILE A 31 16.16 -14.25 -5.34
CA ILE A 31 15.26 -13.69 -4.33
C ILE A 31 15.04 -12.20 -4.61
N GLN A 32 16.09 -11.49 -5.01
CA GLN A 32 16.00 -10.08 -5.37
C GLN A 32 15.18 -9.84 -6.63
N ALA A 33 15.31 -10.69 -7.65
CA ALA A 33 14.49 -10.61 -8.85
C ALA A 33 13.00 -10.79 -8.52
N PHE A 34 12.65 -11.71 -7.61
CA PHE A 34 11.27 -11.89 -7.16
C PHE A 34 10.73 -10.64 -6.44
N VAL A 35 11.52 -10.06 -5.53
CA VAL A 35 11.15 -8.82 -4.82
C VAL A 35 11.04 -7.65 -5.78
N ILE A 36 11.98 -7.49 -6.71
CA ILE A 36 11.96 -6.43 -7.72
C ILE A 36 10.73 -6.55 -8.61
N MET A 37 10.34 -7.77 -9.01
CA MET A 37 9.13 -8.00 -9.79
C MET A 37 7.87 -7.58 -9.02
N GLY A 38 7.76 -7.96 -7.74
CA GLY A 38 6.66 -7.52 -6.88
C GLY A 38 6.64 -6.00 -6.66
N MET A 39 7.82 -5.39 -6.51
CA MET A 39 7.96 -3.94 -6.36
C MET A 39 7.56 -3.20 -7.64
N LEU A 40 7.96 -3.70 -8.81
CA LEU A 40 7.55 -3.15 -10.10
C LEU A 40 6.03 -3.22 -10.27
N TYR A 41 5.41 -4.34 -9.89
CA TYR A 41 3.96 -4.47 -9.90
C TYR A 41 3.28 -3.41 -9.02
N ILE A 42 3.75 -3.22 -7.78
CA ILE A 42 3.21 -2.20 -6.88
C ILE A 42 3.42 -0.80 -7.46
N LEU A 43 4.60 -0.51 -8.01
CA LEU A 43 4.89 0.79 -8.61
C LEU A 43 3.93 1.09 -9.77
N ILE A 44 3.75 0.12 -10.66
CA ILE A 44 2.92 0.31 -11.87
C ILE A 44 1.43 0.39 -11.51
N PHE A 45 0.93 -0.50 -10.65
CA PHE A 45 -0.52 -0.62 -10.42
C PHE A 45 -1.03 0.17 -9.21
N PHE A 46 -0.18 0.59 -8.28
CA PHE A 46 -0.60 1.35 -7.10
C PHE A 46 -0.06 2.78 -7.12
N TYR A 47 1.22 2.99 -7.46
CA TYR A 47 1.81 4.33 -7.45
C TYR A 47 1.47 5.17 -8.68
N ILE A 48 1.48 4.59 -9.89
CA ILE A 48 1.09 5.34 -11.10
C ILE A 48 -0.34 5.88 -10.99
N PRO A 49 -1.38 5.09 -10.63
CA PRO A 49 -2.73 5.65 -10.55
C PRO A 49 -2.90 6.70 -9.44
N MET A 50 -2.07 6.68 -8.38
CA MET A 50 -2.09 7.74 -7.36
C MET A 50 -1.74 9.12 -7.92
N ILE A 51 -0.98 9.22 -9.02
CA ILE A 51 -0.70 10.50 -9.68
C ILE A 51 -2.01 11.15 -10.18
N GLY A 52 -3.02 10.33 -10.51
CA GLY A 52 -4.36 10.79 -10.90
C GLY A 52 -5.10 11.56 -9.79
N ASN A 53 -4.68 11.46 -8.52
CA ASN A 53 -5.30 12.22 -7.43
C ASN A 53 -5.16 13.75 -7.59
N ILE A 54 -4.22 14.21 -8.44
CA ILE A 54 -4.05 15.63 -8.77
C ILE A 54 -5.31 16.21 -9.45
N ILE A 55 -6.13 15.37 -10.10
CA ILE A 55 -7.37 15.77 -10.75
C ILE A 55 -8.33 16.45 -9.78
N ALA A 56 -8.34 16.05 -8.50
CA ALA A 56 -9.19 16.66 -7.48
C ALA A 56 -8.90 18.16 -7.23
N PHE A 57 -7.72 18.65 -7.64
CA PHE A 57 -7.28 20.03 -7.49
C PHE A 57 -7.33 20.85 -8.77
N LYS A 58 -7.76 20.25 -9.88
CA LYS A 58 -7.78 20.89 -11.20
C LYS A 58 -9.18 20.93 -11.78
N ASN A 59 -9.48 21.93 -12.61
CA ASN A 59 -10.74 22.02 -13.36
C ASN A 59 -10.75 21.00 -14.51
N TYR A 60 -10.77 19.71 -14.18
CA TYR A 60 -10.74 18.63 -15.13
C TYR A 60 -12.15 18.35 -15.68
N SER A 61 -12.29 18.38 -17.00
CA SER A 61 -13.46 17.87 -17.70
C SER A 61 -13.11 16.53 -18.36
N ILE A 62 -14.01 15.55 -18.23
CA ILE A 62 -13.88 14.21 -18.86
C ILE A 62 -13.71 14.34 -20.38
N THR A 63 -14.26 15.40 -20.98
CA THR A 63 -14.19 15.67 -22.43
C THR A 63 -12.76 15.95 -22.94
N THR A 64 -11.83 16.33 -22.08
CA THR A 64 -10.44 16.66 -22.46
C THR A 64 -9.51 15.43 -22.43
N GLY A 65 -10.02 14.25 -22.08
CA GLY A 65 -9.24 13.01 -22.04
C GLY A 65 -8.05 13.05 -21.07
N LEU A 66 -7.04 12.19 -21.28
CA LEU A 66 -5.84 12.12 -20.42
C LEU A 66 -5.00 13.43 -20.45
N ILE A 67 -5.06 14.17 -21.55
CA ILE A 67 -4.33 15.45 -21.74
C ILE A 67 -4.85 16.52 -20.78
N GLY A 68 -6.14 16.46 -20.44
CA GLY A 68 -6.78 17.35 -19.48
C GLY A 68 -6.20 17.26 -18.08
N MET A 69 -5.65 16.11 -17.65
CA MET A 69 -5.07 15.97 -16.30
C MET A 69 -3.85 16.89 -16.10
N PHE A 70 -3.07 17.10 -17.16
CA PHE A 70 -1.86 17.92 -17.10
C PHE A 70 -2.13 19.38 -17.52
N SER A 71 -3.04 19.62 -18.46
CA SER A 71 -3.28 20.96 -19.04
C SER A 71 -4.40 21.77 -18.39
N SER A 72 -5.25 21.17 -17.53
CA SER A 72 -6.34 21.90 -16.87
C SER A 72 -5.84 22.89 -15.82
N GLU A 73 -6.55 24.03 -15.72
CA GLU A 73 -6.27 25.07 -14.74
C GLU A 73 -6.41 24.57 -13.30
N TRP A 74 -5.58 25.12 -12.42
CA TRP A 74 -5.60 24.78 -11.00
C TRP A 74 -6.84 25.38 -10.31
N ALA A 75 -7.75 24.52 -9.88
CA ALA A 75 -9.02 24.90 -9.23
C ALA A 75 -8.90 24.97 -7.69
N GLY A 76 -7.77 24.53 -7.13
CA GLY A 76 -7.54 24.52 -5.69
C GLY A 76 -8.55 23.63 -4.95
N PHE A 77 -9.17 24.17 -3.91
CA PHE A 77 -10.11 23.42 -3.05
C PHE A 77 -11.59 23.55 -3.45
N LYS A 78 -11.89 24.06 -4.66
CA LYS A 78 -13.26 24.29 -5.12
C LYS A 78 -14.13 23.03 -5.00
N TYR A 79 -13.66 21.91 -5.54
CA TYR A 79 -14.39 20.63 -5.54
C TYR A 79 -14.55 20.04 -4.15
N PHE A 80 -13.57 20.24 -3.25
CA PHE A 80 -13.71 19.83 -1.86
C PHE A 80 -14.81 20.63 -1.16
N LYS A 81 -14.85 21.96 -1.34
CA LYS A 81 -15.89 22.81 -0.75
C LYS A 81 -17.28 22.40 -1.25
N GLU A 82 -17.41 22.19 -2.56
CA GLU A 82 -18.66 21.74 -3.18
C GLU A 82 -19.13 20.40 -2.60
N PHE A 83 -18.22 19.43 -2.45
CA PHE A 83 -18.50 18.13 -1.84
C PHE A 83 -18.95 18.23 -0.38
N PHE A 84 -18.32 19.09 0.44
CA PHE A 84 -18.72 19.28 1.83
C PHE A 84 -20.03 20.05 2.00
N THR A 85 -20.41 20.88 1.02
CA THR A 85 -21.69 21.62 1.01
C THR A 85 -22.84 20.84 0.41
N ASP A 86 -22.60 19.67 -0.18
CA ASP A 86 -23.65 18.82 -0.75
C ASP A 86 -24.61 18.34 0.34
N PRO A 87 -25.94 18.43 0.15
CA PRO A 87 -26.92 18.00 1.14
C PRO A 87 -26.84 16.51 1.49
N ASN A 88 -26.36 15.67 0.58
CA ASN A 88 -26.24 14.23 0.78
C ASN A 88 -24.92 13.83 1.45
N PHE A 89 -23.96 14.74 1.59
CA PHE A 89 -22.65 14.45 2.17
C PHE A 89 -22.76 13.73 3.53
N TRP A 90 -23.58 14.27 4.44
CA TRP A 90 -23.77 13.69 5.77
C TRP A 90 -24.52 12.36 5.74
N MET A 91 -25.48 12.20 4.82
CA MET A 91 -26.19 10.94 4.63
C MET A 91 -25.22 9.85 4.17
N ILE A 92 -24.36 10.16 3.19
CA ILE A 92 -23.36 9.22 2.66
C ILE A 92 -22.38 8.82 3.77
N ILE A 93 -21.81 9.78 4.51
CA ILE A 93 -20.86 9.46 5.59
C ILE A 93 -21.51 8.58 6.66
N ARG A 94 -22.71 8.92 7.14
CA ARG A 94 -23.39 8.11 8.16
C ARG A 94 -23.70 6.71 7.67
N ASN A 95 -24.10 6.56 6.41
CA ASN A 95 -24.35 5.26 5.81
C ASN A 95 -23.06 4.44 5.66
N THR A 96 -21.99 5.02 5.15
CA THR A 96 -20.70 4.34 4.99
C THR A 96 -20.12 3.92 6.34
N VAL A 97 -20.14 4.82 7.34
CA VAL A 97 -19.67 4.53 8.69
C VAL A 97 -20.56 3.48 9.35
N GLY A 98 -21.89 3.63 9.25
CA GLY A 98 -22.85 2.67 9.79
C GLY A 98 -22.67 1.26 9.21
N ILE A 99 -22.54 1.14 7.89
CA ILE A 99 -22.26 -0.14 7.21
C ILE A 99 -20.89 -0.69 7.63
N SER A 100 -19.86 0.16 7.77
CA SER A 100 -18.52 -0.28 8.16
C SER A 100 -18.48 -0.78 9.60
N VAL A 101 -19.19 -0.13 10.52
CA VAL A 101 -19.34 -0.57 11.92
C VAL A 101 -20.12 -1.88 11.98
N LEU A 102 -21.22 -1.99 11.24
CA LEU A 102 -21.99 -3.23 11.14
C LEU A 102 -21.12 -4.37 10.60
N LYS A 103 -20.36 -4.13 9.52
CA LYS A 103 -19.39 -5.09 8.99
C LYS A 103 -18.35 -5.47 10.02
N LEU A 104 -17.83 -4.54 10.81
CA LEU A 104 -16.85 -4.87 11.85
C LEU A 104 -17.46 -5.75 12.94
N ILE A 105 -18.67 -5.42 13.41
CA ILE A 105 -19.36 -6.18 14.45
C ILE A 105 -19.77 -7.57 13.98
N PHE A 106 -20.12 -7.77 12.70
CA PHE A 106 -20.56 -9.07 12.20
C PHE A 106 -19.43 -9.85 11.52
N SER A 107 -18.67 -9.25 10.60
CA SER A 107 -17.62 -9.95 9.84
C SER A 107 -16.41 -10.33 10.68
N PHE A 108 -16.16 -9.70 11.84
CA PHE A 108 -15.07 -10.12 12.72
C PHE A 108 -15.42 -11.35 13.58
N PRO A 109 -16.52 -11.38 14.36
CA PRO A 109 -16.85 -12.55 15.18
C PRO A 109 -17.45 -13.71 14.37
N LEU A 110 -18.07 -13.45 13.21
CA LEU A 110 -18.71 -14.51 12.43
C LEU A 110 -17.72 -15.62 12.02
N PRO A 111 -16.50 -15.34 11.48
CA PRO A 111 -15.50 -16.37 11.24
C PRO A 111 -15.02 -17.10 12.51
N ILE A 112 -14.95 -16.41 13.65
CA ILE A 112 -14.52 -17.00 14.92
C ILE A 112 -15.56 -18.01 15.42
N ILE A 113 -16.83 -17.60 15.43
CA ILE A 113 -17.96 -18.46 15.80
C ILE A 113 -18.01 -19.65 14.83
N PHE A 114 -17.86 -19.40 13.52
CA PHE A 114 -17.85 -20.44 12.51
C PHE A 114 -16.71 -21.46 12.71
N ALA A 115 -15.51 -20.98 13.05
CA ALA A 115 -14.37 -21.84 13.37
C ALA A 115 -14.62 -22.71 14.62
N ILE A 116 -15.24 -22.14 15.66
CA ILE A 116 -15.60 -22.89 16.88
C ILE A 116 -16.67 -23.94 16.57
N LEU A 117 -17.71 -23.57 15.82
CA LEU A 117 -18.78 -24.50 15.41
C LEU A 117 -18.22 -25.67 14.62
N ILE A 118 -17.34 -25.44 13.66
CA ILE A 118 -16.66 -26.50 12.90
C ILE A 118 -15.79 -27.37 13.81
N ASN A 119 -15.13 -26.78 14.81
CA ASN A 119 -14.30 -27.54 15.72
C ASN A 119 -15.12 -28.47 16.64
N GLU A 120 -16.32 -28.05 17.04
CA GLU A 120 -17.24 -28.79 17.92
C GLU A 120 -18.02 -29.90 17.18
N ILE A 121 -18.20 -29.78 15.87
CA ILE A 121 -18.80 -30.85 15.06
C ILE A 121 -17.80 -32.01 14.96
N GLY A 122 -17.93 -32.98 15.86
CA GLY A 122 -17.03 -34.15 16.04
C GLY A 122 -16.95 -35.15 14.88
N CYS A 123 -17.53 -34.87 13.72
CA CYS A 123 -17.38 -35.72 12.53
C CYS A 123 -16.02 -35.45 11.88
N GLY A 124 -15.03 -36.30 12.16
CA GLY A 124 -13.66 -36.21 11.63
C GLY A 124 -13.53 -36.16 10.11
N TRP A 125 -14.60 -36.42 9.35
CA TRP A 125 -14.66 -36.28 7.90
C TRP A 125 -14.75 -34.80 7.45
N PHE A 126 -15.32 -33.90 8.25
CA PHE A 126 -15.48 -32.48 7.90
C PHE A 126 -14.22 -31.66 8.16
N LYS A 127 -13.40 -32.05 9.15
CA LYS A 127 -12.08 -31.42 9.40
C LYS A 127 -11.10 -31.57 8.22
N ARG A 128 -11.23 -32.62 7.41
CA ARG A 128 -10.38 -32.88 6.23
C ARG A 128 -10.80 -32.14 4.96
N PHE A 129 -12.02 -31.59 4.91
CA PHE A 129 -12.53 -30.89 3.72
C PHE A 129 -12.38 -29.36 3.82
N VAL A 130 -12.23 -28.83 5.04
CA VAL A 130 -12.16 -27.40 5.34
C VAL A 130 -10.72 -26.91 5.58
N GLN A 131 -9.80 -27.79 5.97
CA GLN A 131 -8.38 -27.50 6.17
C GLN A 131 -7.57 -27.76 4.90
#